data_AF-A0A2H0DX30-F1
#
_entry.id   AF-A0A2H0DX30-F1
#
_cell.length_a   1.000
_cell.length_b   1.000
_cell.length_c   1.000
_cell.angle_alpha   90.00
_cell.angle_beta   90.00
_cell.angle_gamma   90.00
#
_symmetry.space_group_name_H-M   'P 1'
#
loop_
_entity.id
_entity.type
_entity.pdbx_description
1 polymer ?
#
loop_
_entity_poly.entity_id
_entity_poly.type
_entity_poly.pdbx_seq_one_letter_code
_entity_poly.pdbx_strand_id
1 'polypeptide(L)'
;EEKTATPPALQSFSLTVLNQAPGKSVFVDEIFTDGPLWVVIIENNNGEPGNILGAGLFDAGETAGVVELLRGTVEGGAYYAGLYNEDSNLPTNRVFDLEKDLPLSDRNGDIIYAEFKTSVIPREF
;
A
#
# COMPACT_ATOMS: atom_id res chain seq x y z
N GLU A 1 40.12 10.70 12.40
CA GLU A 1 39.03 9.80 12.82
C GLU A 1 38.14 9.55 11.62
N GLU A 2 38.16 8.34 11.08
CA GLU A 2 37.28 7.94 9.98
C GLU A 2 35.92 7.63 10.59
N LYS A 3 34.95 8.52 10.39
CA LYS A 3 33.56 8.31 10.82
C LYS A 3 32.97 7.28 9.87
N THR A 4 33.08 6.00 10.21
CA THR A 4 32.39 4.90 9.54
C THR A 4 30.88 5.16 9.63
N ALA A 5 30.32 5.81 8.62
CA ALA A 5 28.89 5.83 8.42
C ALA A 5 28.49 4.41 8.03
N THR A 6 27.76 3.71 8.90
CA THR A 6 26.96 2.56 8.52
C THR A 6 26.16 2.97 7.28
N PRO A 7 26.19 2.20 6.17
CA PRO A 7 25.29 2.46 5.05
C PRO A 7 23.87 2.61 5.60
N PRO A 8 23.05 3.56 5.13
CA PRO A 8 21.64 3.59 5.53
C PRO A 8 21.09 2.18 5.33
N ALA A 9 20.53 1.61 6.41
CA ALA A 9 19.90 0.31 6.31
C ALA A 9 18.88 0.40 5.18
N LEU A 10 18.99 -0.50 4.20
CA LEU A 10 18.05 -0.57 3.10
C LEU A 10 16.70 -0.90 3.71
N GLN A 11 15.83 0.12 3.86
CA GLN A 11 14.47 -0.07 4.34
C GLN A 11 13.85 -1.17 3.49
N SER A 12 13.48 -2.25 4.15
CA SER A 12 12.93 -3.42 3.49
C SER A 12 11.44 -3.36 3.73
N PHE A 13 10.68 -3.21 2.66
CA PHE A 13 9.23 -3.22 2.71
C PHE A 13 8.72 -4.41 1.91
N SER A 14 7.65 -5.04 2.37
CA SER A 14 6.89 -6.00 1.56
C SER A 14 5.40 -5.67 1.64
N LEU A 15 4.69 -5.95 0.56
CA LEU A 15 3.24 -5.81 0.48
C LEU A 15 2.69 -6.93 -0.40
N THR A 16 1.76 -7.69 0.14
CA THR A 16 1.01 -8.71 -0.57
C THR A 16 -0.47 -8.42 -0.41
N VAL A 17 -1.15 -8.28 -1.54
CA VAL A 17 -2.61 -8.20 -1.59
C VAL A 17 -3.11 -9.30 -2.51
N LEU A 18 -3.99 -10.13 -1.96
CA LEU A 18 -4.55 -11.27 -2.65
C LEU A 18 -5.79 -10.86 -3.45
N ASN A 19 -6.03 -11.54 -4.57
CA ASN A 19 -7.33 -11.47 -5.26
C ASN A 19 -8.45 -11.80 -4.28
N GLN A 20 -9.53 -11.02 -4.31
CA GLN A 20 -10.59 -11.04 -3.30
C GLN A 20 -11.93 -10.61 -3.91
N ALA A 21 -13.03 -10.74 -3.16
CA ALA A 21 -14.34 -10.28 -3.64
C ALA A 21 -14.38 -8.74 -3.76
N PRO A 22 -15.18 -8.19 -4.69
CA PRO A 22 -15.41 -6.74 -4.73
C PRO A 22 -16.11 -6.25 -3.45
N GLY A 23 -15.83 -5.02 -3.03
CA GLY A 23 -16.35 -4.51 -1.77
C GLY A 23 -15.93 -3.08 -1.46
N LYS A 24 -16.26 -2.64 -0.24
CA LYS A 24 -15.91 -1.31 0.28
C LYS A 24 -14.60 -1.27 1.04
N SER A 25 -13.90 -2.40 1.12
CA SER A 25 -12.62 -2.52 1.80
C SER A 25 -11.73 -3.48 1.03
N VAL A 26 -10.42 -3.33 1.19
CA VAL A 26 -9.41 -4.26 0.67
C VAL A 26 -8.65 -4.88 1.84
N PHE A 27 -8.56 -6.21 1.84
CA PHE A 27 -7.75 -6.96 2.80
C PHE A 27 -6.31 -7.04 2.30
N VAL A 28 -5.39 -6.53 3.11
CA VAL A 28 -3.94 -6.69 2.96
C VAL A 28 -3.55 -7.99 3.65
N ASP A 29 -2.98 -8.92 2.88
CA ASP A 29 -2.67 -10.28 3.34
C ASP A 29 -1.36 -10.33 4.10
N GLU A 30 -0.33 -9.65 3.57
CA GLU A 30 0.95 -9.51 4.24
C GLU A 30 1.50 -8.09 4.03
N ILE A 31 2.06 -7.52 5.09
CA ILE A 31 2.83 -6.30 5.03
C ILE A 31 4.02 -6.39 5.99
N PHE A 32 5.17 -5.88 5.57
CA PHE A 32 6.31 -5.66 6.44
C PHE A 32 6.79 -4.21 6.30
N THR A 33 6.94 -3.55 7.44
CA THR A 33 7.48 -2.19 7.53
C THR A 33 8.17 -1.95 8.87
N ASP A 34 9.28 -1.22 8.83
CA ASP A 34 10.05 -0.80 10.01
C ASP A 34 9.51 0.50 10.64
N GLY A 35 8.51 1.13 10.01
CA GLY A 35 7.91 2.41 10.43
C GLY A 35 6.50 2.60 9.88
N PRO A 36 5.79 3.67 10.29
CA PRO A 36 4.47 3.94 9.77
C PRO A 36 4.50 4.26 8.27
N LEU A 37 3.52 3.75 7.54
CA LEU A 37 3.31 4.04 6.11
C LEU A 37 1.84 3.96 5.76
N TRP A 38 1.49 4.42 4.56
CA TRP A 38 0.15 4.23 4.01
C TRP A 38 0.13 3.11 2.97
N VAL A 39 -0.88 2.25 3.05
CA VAL A 39 -1.30 1.40 1.93
C VAL A 39 -2.43 2.08 1.19
N VAL A 40 -2.19 2.44 -0.06
CA VAL A 40 -3.12 3.18 -0.91
C VAL A 40 -3.67 2.27 -2.00
N ILE A 41 -4.99 2.22 -2.14
CA ILE A 41 -5.66 1.42 -3.17
C ILE A 41 -5.96 2.32 -4.38
N ILE A 42 -5.53 1.88 -5.56
CA ILE A 42 -5.54 2.66 -6.80
C ILE A 42 -6.18 1.81 -7.90
N GLU A 43 -6.96 2.42 -8.79
CA GLU A 43 -7.39 1.75 -10.02
C GLU A 43 -6.20 1.35 -10.88
N ASN A 44 -6.30 0.19 -11.53
CA ASN A 44 -5.41 -0.20 -12.62
C ASN A 44 -6.13 0.00 -13.95
N ASN A 45 -5.79 1.07 -14.66
CA ASN A 45 -6.33 1.43 -15.97
C ASN A 45 -5.40 0.91 -17.08
N ASN A 46 -5.48 -0.38 -17.38
CA ASN A 46 -4.66 -1.04 -18.43
C ASN A 46 -3.15 -0.96 -18.19
N GLY A 47 -2.72 -1.13 -16.94
CA GLY A 47 -1.33 -1.07 -16.52
C GLY A 47 -0.96 0.27 -15.88
N GLU A 48 -1.74 1.32 -16.10
CA GLU A 48 -1.47 2.65 -15.54
C GLU A 48 -2.26 2.91 -14.25
N PRO A 49 -1.63 3.49 -13.21
CA PRO A 49 -2.35 3.92 -12.01
C PRO A 49 -3.42 4.98 -12.33
N GLY A 50 -4.65 4.72 -11.88
CA GLY A 50 -5.81 5.60 -12.02
C GLY A 50 -6.18 6.35 -10.75
N ASN A 51 -7.47 6.39 -10.42
CA ASN A 51 -7.94 7.10 -9.21
C ASN A 51 -7.59 6.33 -7.94
N ILE A 52 -7.26 7.07 -6.88
CA ILE A 52 -7.16 6.52 -5.52
C ILE A 52 -8.57 6.27 -4.97
N LEU A 53 -8.77 5.06 -4.44
CA LEU A 53 -10.03 4.60 -3.88
C LEU A 53 -10.07 4.68 -2.36
N GLY A 54 -8.93 4.60 -1.70
CA GLY A 54 -8.80 4.66 -0.23
C GLY A 54 -7.33 4.54 0.21
N ALA A 55 -7.07 4.89 1.46
CA ALA A 55 -5.74 4.79 2.08
C ALA A 55 -5.90 4.31 3.53
N GLY A 56 -5.09 3.34 3.93
CA GLY A 56 -5.05 2.80 5.29
C GLY A 56 -3.66 2.98 5.86
N LEU A 57 -3.59 3.39 7.13
CA LEU A 57 -2.33 3.56 7.86
C LEU A 57 -1.91 2.23 8.44
N PHE A 58 -0.64 1.86 8.23
CA PHE A 58 -0.04 0.68 8.80
C PHE A 58 1.17 1.07 9.64
N ASP A 59 1.17 0.66 10.90
CA ASP A 59 2.24 0.92 11.86
C ASP A 59 3.27 -0.20 11.90
N ALA A 60 4.45 0.10 12.43
CA ALA A 60 5.53 -0.88 12.59
C ALA A 60 5.06 -2.09 13.42
N GLY A 61 5.30 -3.30 12.91
CA GLY A 61 4.91 -4.56 13.55
C GLY A 61 3.53 -5.07 13.15
N GLU A 62 2.72 -4.30 12.42
CA GLU A 62 1.54 -4.84 11.76
C GLU A 62 1.95 -5.76 10.60
N THR A 63 1.22 -6.86 10.44
CA THR A 63 1.54 -7.91 9.45
C THR A 63 0.44 -8.12 8.42
N ALA A 64 -0.77 -7.61 8.67
CA ALA A 64 -1.94 -7.69 7.80
C ALA A 64 -2.93 -6.60 8.23
N GLY A 65 -3.94 -6.30 7.41
CA GLY A 65 -4.95 -5.32 7.78
C GLY A 65 -5.98 -5.02 6.71
N VAL A 66 -6.72 -3.94 6.89
CA VAL A 66 -7.84 -3.56 6.03
C VAL A 66 -7.70 -2.10 5.62
N VAL A 67 -7.86 -1.83 4.33
CA VAL A 67 -7.99 -0.47 3.80
C VAL A 67 -9.45 -0.21 3.47
N GLU A 68 -10.07 0.74 4.17
CA GLU A 68 -11.42 1.22 3.86
C GLU A 68 -11.41 2.12 2.63
N LEU A 69 -12.43 2.00 1.78
CA LEU A 69 -12.51 2.70 0.51
C LEU A 69 -13.60 3.79 0.53
N LEU A 70 -13.24 4.96 0.00
CA LEU A 70 -14.19 6.03 -0.34
C LEU A 70 -15.10 5.62 -1.50
N ARG A 71 -14.54 4.83 -2.43
CA ARG A 71 -15.29 4.19 -3.52
C ARG A 71 -14.91 2.73 -3.59
N GLY A 72 -15.90 1.86 -3.44
CA GLY A 72 -15.70 0.41 -3.48
C GLY A 72 -15.17 -0.10 -4.81
N THR A 73 -14.51 -1.24 -4.77
CA THR A 73 -14.12 -2.01 -5.94
C THR A 73 -15.33 -2.67 -6.59
N VAL A 74 -15.20 -3.08 -7.86
CA VAL A 74 -16.27 -3.68 -8.65
C VAL A 74 -15.87 -5.06 -9.16
N GLU A 75 -16.84 -5.91 -9.50
CA GLU A 75 -16.54 -7.24 -10.04
C GLU A 75 -15.69 -7.18 -11.32
N GLY A 76 -14.66 -8.01 -11.40
CA GLY A 76 -13.75 -8.07 -12.56
C GLY A 76 -12.75 -6.91 -12.65
N GLY A 77 -12.70 -6.04 -11.63
CA GLY A 77 -11.77 -4.92 -11.56
C GLY A 77 -10.32 -5.36 -11.32
N ALA A 78 -9.38 -4.53 -11.78
CA ALA A 78 -7.96 -4.65 -11.47
C ALA A 78 -7.52 -3.39 -10.71
N TYR A 79 -6.64 -3.58 -9.73
CA TYR A 79 -6.23 -2.54 -8.80
C TYR A 79 -4.77 -2.72 -8.40
N TYR A 80 -4.18 -1.64 -7.93
CA TYR A 80 -2.90 -1.64 -7.24
C TYR A 80 -3.13 -1.33 -5.76
N ALA A 81 -2.37 -1.99 -4.90
CA ALA A 81 -2.09 -1.52 -3.55
C ALA A 81 -0.65 -1.01 -3.53
N GLY A 82 -0.46 0.25 -3.13
CA GLY A 82 0.85 0.89 -3.10
C GLY A 82 1.27 1.36 -1.73
N LEU A 83 2.58 1.34 -1.50
CA LEU A 83 3.17 1.87 -0.29
C LEU A 83 3.53 3.34 -0.47
N TYR A 84 3.11 4.17 0.48
CA TYR A 84 3.39 5.61 0.51
C TYR A 84 3.99 5.97 1.87
N ASN A 85 4.93 6.92 1.91
CA ASN A 85 5.46 7.39 3.18
C ASN A 85 4.35 8.05 4.01
N GLU A 86 4.50 8.00 5.33
CA GLU A 86 3.68 8.76 6.26
C GLU A 86 4.47 10.02 6.67
N ASP A 87 4.16 11.16 6.08
CA ASP A 87 4.82 12.46 6.37
C ASP A 87 3.85 13.47 7.02
N SER A 88 2.86 12.97 7.74
CA SER A 88 2.12 13.84 8.63
C SER A 88 3.01 14.15 9.83
N ASN A 89 3.33 15.43 10.04
CA ASN A 89 4.05 15.90 11.23
C ASN A 89 3.18 15.81 12.51
N LEU A 90 2.16 14.95 12.50
CA LEU A 90 1.15 14.82 13.53
C LEU A 90 1.37 13.51 14.30
N PRO A 91 1.49 13.55 15.64
CA PRO A 91 1.61 12.32 16.43
C PRO A 91 0.30 11.54 16.53
N THR A 92 -0.84 12.18 16.22
CA THR A 92 -2.19 11.59 16.31
C THR A 92 -3.08 12.12 15.21
N ASN A 93 -4.12 11.36 14.84
CA ASN A 93 -5.08 11.75 13.80
C ASN A 93 -4.40 12.04 12.46
N ARG A 94 -3.50 11.13 12.08
CA ARG A 94 -2.79 11.15 10.80
C ARG A 94 -3.81 10.95 9.68
N VAL A 95 -3.66 11.74 8.63
CA VAL A 95 -4.57 11.75 7.47
C VAL A 95 -3.70 11.71 6.23
N PHE A 96 -4.05 10.81 5.32
CA PHE A 96 -3.39 10.70 4.03
C PHE A 96 -3.56 12.00 3.22
N ASP A 97 -2.44 12.52 2.72
CA ASP A 97 -2.36 13.74 1.93
C ASP A 97 -1.53 13.45 0.67
N LEU A 98 -2.17 13.43 -0.49
CA LEU A 98 -1.55 13.09 -1.77
C LEU A 98 -0.41 14.04 -2.17
N GLU A 99 -0.35 15.26 -1.61
CA GLU A 99 0.73 16.21 -1.90
C GLU A 99 1.99 15.97 -1.04
N LYS A 100 1.86 15.27 0.10
CA LYS A 100 2.94 15.05 1.07
C LYS A 100 3.35 13.58 1.21
N ASP A 101 2.36 12.70 1.21
CA ASP A 101 2.55 11.26 1.21
C ASP A 101 2.77 10.83 -0.25
N LEU A 102 4.02 10.48 -0.55
CA LEU A 102 4.51 10.11 -1.87
C LEU A 102 4.73 8.59 -1.97
N PRO A 103 4.66 8.01 -3.18
CA PRO A 103 4.90 6.59 -3.36
C PRO A 103 6.34 6.22 -2.96
N LEU A 104 6.48 5.11 -2.25
CA LEU A 104 7.77 4.52 -1.92
C LEU A 104 8.33 3.72 -3.10
N SER A 105 9.64 3.83 -3.29
CA SER A 105 10.38 3.09 -4.31
C SER A 105 11.21 1.97 -3.70
N ASP A 106 11.42 0.90 -4.47
CA ASP A 106 12.36 -0.16 -4.16
C ASP A 106 13.83 0.28 -4.43
N ARG A 107 14.76 -0.65 -4.32
CA ARG A 107 16.20 -0.40 -4.52
C ARG A 107 16.57 -0.04 -5.97
N ASN A 108 15.71 -0.38 -6.92
CA ASN A 108 15.89 -0.09 -8.34
C ASN A 108 15.25 1.25 -8.73
N GLY A 109 14.47 1.86 -7.83
CA GLY A 109 13.73 3.09 -8.07
C GLY A 109 12.29 2.85 -8.57
N ASP A 110 11.87 1.59 -8.66
CA ASP A 110 10.52 1.23 -9.09
C ASP A 110 9.54 1.42 -7.93
N ILE A 111 8.37 1.98 -8.20
CA ILE A 111 7.34 2.16 -7.16
C ILE A 111 6.85 0.80 -6.67
N ILE A 112 6.71 0.65 -5.35
CA ILE A 112 6.27 -0.60 -4.74
C ILE A 112 4.75 -0.71 -4.84
N TYR A 113 4.28 -1.49 -5.83
CA TYR A 113 2.88 -1.86 -6.01
C TYR A 113 2.68 -3.38 -5.95
N ALA A 114 1.59 -3.79 -5.31
CA ALA A 114 1.02 -5.13 -5.44
C ALA A 114 -0.25 -5.05 -6.30
N GLU A 115 -0.29 -5.80 -7.41
CA GLU A 115 -1.50 -5.91 -8.23
C GLU A 115 -2.45 -6.95 -7.63
N PHE A 116 -3.75 -6.64 -7.62
CA PHE A 116 -4.80 -7.61 -7.32
C PHE A 116 -6.03 -7.38 -8.20
N LYS A 117 -6.84 -8.43 -8.31
CA LYS A 117 -8.11 -8.42 -9.02
C LYS A 117 -9.26 -8.78 -8.11
N THR A 118 -10.43 -8.25 -8.44
CA THR A 118 -11.65 -8.58 -7.72
C THR A 118 -12.51 -9.57 -8.47
N SER A 119 -12.91 -10.64 -7.78
CA SER A 119 -13.92 -11.56 -8.30
C SER A 119 -14.76 -12.19 -7.20
N VAL A 120 -16.06 -12.36 -7.46
CA VAL A 120 -16.98 -13.15 -6.63
C VAL A 120 -16.77 -14.65 -6.77
N ILE A 121 -15.94 -15.10 -7.73
CA ILE A 121 -15.55 -16.50 -7.84
C ILE A 121 -14.48 -16.76 -6.76
N PRO A 122 -14.74 -17.64 -5.78
CA PRO A 122 -13.74 -18.00 -4.77
C PRO A 122 -12.53 -18.64 -5.47
N ARG A 123 -11.31 -18.43 -4.92
CA ARG A 123 -10.12 -19.14 -5.42
C ARG A 123 -10.42 -20.63 -5.49
N GLU A 124 -10.27 -21.21 -6.67
CA GLU A 124 -10.03 -22.65 -6.78
C GLU A 124 -8.69 -22.91 -6.08
N PHE A 125 -8.71 -23.74 -5.03
CA PHE A 125 -7.54 -24.13 -4.24
C PHE A 125 -6.73 -25.22 -4.94
#